data_AF-A0A1H9QJF9-F1
#
_entry.id   AF-A0A1H9QJF9-F1
#
_cell.length_a   1.000
_cell.length_b   1.000
_cell.length_c   1.000
_cell.angle_alpha   90.00
_cell.angle_beta   90.00
_cell.angle_gamma   90.00
#
_symmetry.space_group_name_H-M   'P 1'
#
loop_
_entity.id
_entity.type
_entity.pdbx_description
1 polymer ?
#
loop_
_entity_poly.entity_id
_entity_poly.type
_entity_poly.pdbx_seq_one_letter_code
_entity_poly.pdbx_strand_id
1 'polypeptide(L)' 'MYKVVRDFKDKDGRFYREGDVFPAPDASKQTAARLKVLSSTNNSYGKVFIKKNEAPKEK' A
#
# COMPACT_ATOMS: atom_id res chain seq x y z
N MET A 1 -2.60 -0.86 9.11
CA MET A 1 -1.66 -0.12 8.25
C MET A 1 -1.05 -1.07 7.24
N TYR A 2 -0.67 -0.56 6.07
CA TYR A 2 0.02 -1.34 5.05
C TYR A 2 1.47 -0.88 4.98
N LYS A 3 2.38 -1.80 4.70
CA LYS A 3 3.79 -1.51 4.40
C LYS A 3 3.98 -1.58 2.91
N VAL A 4 4.59 -0.55 2.35
CA VAL A 4 4.95 -0.48 0.94
C VAL A 4 6.10 -1.46 0.73
N VAL A 5 5.92 -2.40 -0.19
CA VAL A 5 6.92 -3.42 -0.54
C VAL A 5 7.54 -3.16 -1.90
N ARG A 6 7.07 -2.12 -2.60
CA ARG A 6 7.56 -1.68 -3.90
C ARG A 6 7.27 -0.21 -4.07
N ASP A 7 8.24 0.50 -4.63
CA ASP A 7 8.07 1.87 -5.05
C ASP A 7 6.91 2.02 -6.05
N PHE A 8 6.04 3.00 -5.78
CA PHE A 8 4.97 3.37 -6.68
C PHE A 8 4.52 4.82 -6.47
N LYS A 9 3.98 5.40 -7.53
CA LYS A 9 3.28 6.68 -7.48
C LYS A 9 1.79 6.44 -7.33
N ASP A 10 1.20 6.96 -6.27
CA ASP A 10 -0.25 6.86 -6.06
C ASP A 10 -1.01 7.91 -6.89
N LYS A 11 -2.33 7.76 -6.99
CA LYS A 11 -3.18 8.67 -7.78
C LYS A 11 -3.12 10.12 -7.29
N ASP A 12 -2.82 10.31 -6.02
CA ASP A 12 -2.66 11.62 -5.39
C ASP A 12 -1.32 12.31 -5.79
N GLY A 13 -0.53 11.70 -6.67
CA GLY A 13 0.78 12.20 -7.08
C GLY A 13 1.90 11.87 -6.09
N ARG A 14 1.55 11.27 -4.95
CA ARG A 14 2.47 10.94 -3.86
C ARG A 14 3.31 9.73 -4.22
N PHE A 15 4.62 9.83 -3.97
CA PHE A 15 5.56 8.74 -4.23
C PHE A 15 5.82 7.99 -2.93
N TYR A 16 5.56 6.69 -2.95
CA TYR A 16 5.84 5.79 -1.84
C TYR A 16 7.04 4.92 -2.21
N ARG A 17 7.95 4.74 -1.26
CA ARG A 17 9.13 3.88 -1.42
C ARG A 17 8.93 2.58 -0.65
N GLU A 18 9.65 1.55 -1.06
CA GLU A 18 9.70 0.30 -0.30
C GLU A 18 10.14 0.58 1.15
N GLY A 19 9.37 0.06 2.11
CA GLY A 19 9.55 0.31 3.53
C GLY A 19 8.55 1.31 4.12
N ASP A 20 7.97 2.19 3.30
CA ASP A 20 7.06 3.24 3.77
C ASP A 20 5.73 2.68 4.30
N VAL A 21 5.01 3.51 5.04
CA VAL A 21 3.67 3.20 5.54
C VAL A 21 2.62 3.78 4.61
N PHE A 22 1.65 2.94 4.24
CA PHE A 22 0.51 3.29 3.39
C PHE A 22 -0.84 3.02 4.08
N PRO A 23 -1.83 3.92 3.97
CA PRO A 23 -1.73 5.28 3.43
C PRO A 23 -0.85 6.16 4.33
N ALA A 24 -0.28 7.25 3.78
CA ALA A 24 0.38 8.26 4.62
C ALA A 24 -0.63 8.80 5.66
N PRO A 25 -0.18 9.17 6.87
CA PRO A 25 -1.08 9.63 7.94
C PRO A 25 -1.87 10.89 7.56
N ASP A 26 -1.30 11.70 6.68
CA ASP A 26 -1.90 12.92 6.13
C ASP A 26 -2.52 12.72 4.73
N ALA A 27 -2.57 11.47 4.23
CA ALA A 27 -3.29 11.15 3.00
C ALA A 27 -4.79 10.92 3.26
N SER A 28 -5.60 11.25 2.25
CA SER A 28 -7.02 10.90 2.22
C SER A 28 -7.22 9.40 2.42
N LYS A 29 -8.28 9.04 3.15
CA LYS A 29 -8.66 7.62 3.36
C LYS A 29 -8.80 6.93 2.00
N GLN A 30 -7.91 5.98 1.77
CA GLN A 30 -7.93 5.17 0.54
C GLN A 30 -9.12 4.21 0.58
N THR A 31 -9.80 4.07 -0.56
CA THR A 31 -10.92 3.13 -0.67
C THR A 31 -10.43 1.70 -0.53
N ALA A 32 -11.26 0.81 0.02
CA ALA A 32 -10.94 -0.61 0.15
C ALA A 32 -10.57 -1.25 -1.21
N ALA A 33 -11.19 -0.79 -2.30
CA ALA A 33 -10.85 -1.19 -3.66
C ALA A 33 -9.40 -0.82 -4.03
N ARG A 34 -8.96 0.40 -3.72
CA ARG A 34 -7.58 0.85 -4.01
C ARG A 34 -6.56 0.05 -3.20
N LEU A 35 -6.84 -0.18 -1.93
CA LEU A 35 -6.00 -1.02 -1.07
C LEU A 35 -5.89 -2.45 -1.63
N LYS A 36 -7.00 -3.05 -2.08
CA LYS A 36 -7.03 -4.40 -2.66
C LYS A 36 -6.22 -4.48 -3.97
N VAL A 37 -6.32 -3.46 -4.83
CA VAL A 37 -5.55 -3.38 -6.08
C VAL A 37 -4.05 -3.27 -5.80
N LEU A 38 -3.65 -2.43 -4.83
CA LEU A 38 -2.24 -2.28 -4.47
C LEU A 38 -1.69 -3.49 -3.71
N SER A 39 -2.55 -4.22 -2.97
CA SER A 39 -2.17 -5.40 -2.20
C SER A 39 -2.33 -6.72 -2.94
N SER A 40 -2.69 -6.68 -4.23
CA SER A 40 -2.89 -7.86 -5.06
C SER A 40 -2.05 -7.76 -6.33
N THR A 41 -1.70 -8.92 -6.89
CA THR A 41 -1.16 -9.02 -8.25
C THR A 41 -2.23 -8.83 -9.32
N ASN A 42 -3.52 -8.83 -8.94
CA ASN A 42 -4.64 -8.58 -9.85
C ASN A 42 -4.82 -7.07 -10.11
N ASN A 43 -3.76 -6.44 -10.61
CA ASN A 43 -3.74 -5.06 -11.05
C ASN A 43 -3.05 -4.98 -12.41
N SER A 44 -3.20 -3.85 -13.12
CA SER A 44 -2.61 -3.66 -14.45
C SER A 44 -1.08 -3.81 -14.48
N TYR A 45 -0.42 -3.77 -13.32
CA TYR A 45 1.02 -3.91 -13.19
C TYR A 45 1.45 -5.35 -12.88
N GLY A 46 0.53 -6.26 -12.55
CA GLY A 46 0.84 -7.63 -12.16
C GLY A 46 1.64 -7.75 -10.85
N LYS A 47 1.65 -6.71 -10.01
CA LYS A 47 2.65 -6.52 -8.95
C LYS A 47 2.01 -6.06 -7.64
N VAL A 48 2.44 -6.63 -6.52
CA VAL A 48 2.02 -6.17 -5.18
C VAL A 48 2.86 -4.95 -4.80
N PHE A 49 2.20 -3.85 -4.44
CA PHE A 49 2.83 -2.59 -4.02
C PHE A 49 2.81 -2.40 -2.51
N ILE A 50 1.74 -2.87 -1.87
CA ILE A 50 1.57 -2.77 -0.41
C ILE A 50 1.23 -4.14 0.17
N LYS A 51 1.79 -4.47 1.32
CA LYS A 51 1.35 -5.62 2.12
C LYS A 51 0.67 -5.12 3.38
N LYS A 52 -0.36 -5.83 3.82
CA LYS A 52 -0.96 -5.56 5.13
C LYS A 52 0.15 -5.80 6.16
N ASN A 53 0.51 -4.77 6.92
CA ASN A 53 1.46 -4.94 8.01
C ASN A 53 0.70 -5.70 9.09
N GLU A 54 0.72 -7.04 9.02
CA GLU A 54 0.48 -7.86 10.19
C GLU A 54 1.62 -7.51 11.14
N ALA A 55 1.40 -6.50 11.99
CA ALA A 55 2.17 -6.45 13.22
C ALA A 55 2.05 -7.87 13.81
N PRO A 56 3.18 -8.56 14.10
CA PRO A 56 3.07 -9.83 14.78
C PRO A 56 2.23 -9.54 16.02
N LYS A 57 1.06 -10.17 16.12
CA LYS A 57 0.37 -10.25 17.40
C LYS A 57 1.40 -10.91 18.31
N GLU A 58 2.01 -10.13 19.19
CA GLU A 58 2.76 -10.65 20.33
C GLU A 58 1.88 -11.74 20.96
N LYS A 59 2.46 -12.92 21.07
CA LYS A 59 1.83 -14.14 21.53
C LYS A 59 2.13 -14.31 23.01
#